data_AF-A0A099P6X7-F1
#
_entry.id   AF-A0A099P6X7-F1
#
_cell.length_a   1.000
_cell.length_b   1.000
_cell.length_c   1.000
_cell.angle_alpha   90.00
_cell.angle_beta   90.00
_cell.angle_gamma   90.00
#
_symmetry.space_group_name_H-M   'P 1'
#
loop_
_entity.id
_entity.type
_entity.pdbx_description
1 polymer ?
#
loop_
_entity_poly.entity_id
_entity_poly.type
_entity_poly.pdbx_seq_one_letter_code
_entity_poly.pdbx_strand_id
1 'polypeptide(L)'
;MKFTVEYLPRLQTTTVYADIPINNLNVELNGTKLALNGEDIDVIQGITKPVISKVPVSSSLTCVKIQPEKIEVLRNADDLSVDRYQWNIGDFKGNYSLYCKSCNNCVMSSKNVSKIMPMPSSLWYEMVDYWHCHKPHEDGPVKYMKRFNQLVPRERGVIVGSYFFIINPGDWNLLAVDEELFCQCGEVLGDKDFTFGNYKLLKWKLSLSNHKYDDYNMVYCRFFEEIKYTAGRIFTLTIRERKVCIWCFGFDIDVNINGTIMRKALKILFKDTAEVQGEELDLEYELPYVAFLKHIEMVNASLLEHLQTYKEWKVSYIPQ
;
A
#
# COMPACT_ATOMS: atom_id res chain seq x y z
N MET A 1 5.34 27.40 -9.77
CA MET A 1 4.08 27.54 -9.00
C MET A 1 3.89 26.32 -8.11
N LYS A 2 3.37 26.47 -6.88
CA LYS A 2 2.99 25.31 -6.07
C LYS A 2 1.52 24.93 -6.33
N PHE A 3 1.25 23.64 -6.46
CA PHE A 3 -0.08 23.12 -6.69
C PHE A 3 -0.25 21.70 -6.12
N THR A 4 -1.49 21.32 -5.92
CA THR A 4 -1.90 19.95 -5.60
C THR A 4 -3.13 19.62 -6.41
N VAL A 5 -3.11 18.49 -7.12
CA VAL A 5 -4.27 17.98 -7.86
C VAL A 5 -4.68 16.65 -7.23
N GLU A 6 -5.94 16.53 -6.83
CA GLU A 6 -6.53 15.28 -6.33
C GLU A 6 -7.60 14.80 -7.30
N TYR A 7 -7.43 13.59 -7.84
CA TYR A 7 -8.45 12.90 -8.59
C TYR A 7 -9.05 11.78 -7.74
N LEU A 8 -10.37 11.81 -7.60
CA LEU A 8 -11.17 10.78 -6.93
C LEU A 8 -11.90 9.98 -8.01
N PRO A 9 -11.42 8.78 -8.41
CA PRO A 9 -12.02 8.00 -9.49
C PRO A 9 -13.49 7.68 -9.26
N ARG A 10 -13.85 7.31 -8.01
CA ARG A 10 -15.23 6.98 -7.63
C ARG A 10 -16.22 8.11 -7.91
N LEU A 11 -15.79 9.36 -7.70
CA LEU A 11 -16.62 10.55 -7.94
C LEU A 11 -16.33 11.19 -9.30
N GLN A 12 -15.40 10.61 -10.07
CA GLN A 12 -14.83 11.20 -11.29
C GLN A 12 -14.51 12.69 -11.13
N THR A 13 -13.98 13.05 -9.96
CA THR A 13 -13.81 14.45 -9.56
C THR A 13 -12.33 14.76 -9.51
N THR A 14 -11.91 15.77 -10.27
CA THR A 14 -10.57 16.35 -10.15
C THR A 14 -10.68 17.66 -9.38
N THR A 15 -9.92 17.79 -8.29
CA THR A 15 -9.83 19.03 -7.52
C THR A 15 -8.43 19.57 -7.63
N VAL A 16 -8.31 20.81 -8.09
CA VAL A 16 -7.04 21.51 -8.27
C VAL A 16 -6.93 22.58 -7.21
N TYR A 17 -5.85 22.55 -6.44
CA TYR A 17 -5.46 23.57 -5.49
C TYR A 17 -4.18 24.23 -5.99
N ALA A 18 -4.16 25.56 -6.09
CA ALA A 18 -2.97 26.29 -6.53
C ALA A 18 -2.78 27.58 -5.74
N ASP A 19 -1.53 27.89 -5.43
CA ASP A 19 -1.11 29.12 -4.77
C ASP A 19 -0.83 30.21 -5.82
N ILE A 20 -1.91 30.75 -6.41
CA ILE A 20 -1.84 31.81 -7.43
C ILE A 20 -2.75 32.99 -7.04
N PRO A 21 -2.31 34.24 -7.23
CA PRO A 21 -3.19 35.41 -7.16
C PRO A 21 -4.39 35.32 -8.12
N ILE A 22 -5.56 35.63 -7.57
CA ILE A 22 -6.92 35.41 -8.11
C ILE A 22 -7.16 35.94 -9.52
N ASN A 23 -6.46 37.00 -9.94
CA ASN A 23 -6.77 37.72 -11.17
C ASN A 23 -6.23 37.06 -12.45
N ASN A 24 -5.43 36.00 -12.32
CA ASN A 24 -4.70 35.41 -13.45
C ASN A 24 -4.94 33.92 -13.65
N LEU A 25 -5.74 33.21 -12.83
CA LEU A 25 -5.92 31.76 -12.95
C LEU A 25 -6.79 31.41 -14.18
N ASN A 26 -6.14 31.01 -15.27
CA ASN A 26 -6.78 30.33 -16.40
C ASN A 26 -6.57 28.82 -16.26
N VAL A 27 -7.67 28.06 -16.20
CA VAL A 27 -7.64 26.60 -16.19
C VAL A 27 -8.18 26.11 -17.52
N GLU A 28 -7.32 25.52 -18.34
CA GLU A 28 -7.73 24.87 -19.58
C GLU A 28 -7.49 23.37 -19.48
N LEU A 29 -8.46 22.56 -19.91
CA LEU A 29 -8.39 21.11 -19.82
C LEU A 29 -8.40 20.50 -21.21
N ASN A 30 -7.24 20.00 -21.62
CA ASN A 30 -6.97 19.44 -22.94
C ASN A 30 -6.69 17.93 -22.80
N GLY A 31 -7.75 17.12 -22.76
CA GLY A 31 -7.63 15.67 -22.55
C GLY A 31 -7.06 15.34 -21.18
N THR A 32 -5.82 14.85 -21.12
CA THR A 32 -5.12 14.50 -19.87
C THR A 32 -4.26 15.63 -19.30
N LYS A 33 -4.30 16.82 -19.89
CA LYS A 33 -3.48 17.96 -19.47
C LYS A 33 -4.36 19.11 -18.98
N LEU A 34 -3.91 19.75 -17.90
CA LEU A 34 -4.53 20.92 -17.31
C LEU A 34 -3.52 22.04 -17.42
N ALA A 35 -3.76 22.99 -18.31
CA ALA A 35 -2.94 24.18 -18.37
C ALA A 35 -3.42 25.14 -17.28
N LEU A 36 -2.52 25.49 -16.36
CA LEU A 36 -2.70 26.58 -15.41
C LEU A 36 -1.89 27.77 -15.91
N ASN A 37 -2.56 28.83 -16.35
CA ASN A 37 -1.93 30.05 -16.89
C ASN A 37 -1.00 29.81 -18.08
N GLY A 38 -1.26 28.77 -18.87
CA GLY A 38 -0.42 28.37 -20.00
C GLY A 38 0.72 27.42 -19.65
N GLU A 39 0.94 27.06 -18.37
CA GLU A 39 1.81 25.97 -17.97
C GLU A 39 1.03 24.64 -17.93
N ASP A 40 1.44 23.68 -18.76
CA ASP A 40 0.86 22.33 -18.76
C ASP A 40 1.17 21.60 -17.45
N ILE A 41 0.13 21.16 -16.75
CA ILE A 41 0.20 20.24 -15.63
C ILE A 41 -0.40 18.91 -16.04
N ASP A 42 0.31 17.83 -15.74
CA ASP A 42 -0.22 16.49 -15.92
C ASP A 42 -1.41 16.27 -14.99
N VAL A 43 -2.60 16.15 -15.58
CA VAL A 43 -3.81 15.72 -14.87
C VAL A 43 -3.73 14.23 -14.73
N ILE A 44 -4.08 13.78 -13.55
CA ILE A 44 -4.18 12.36 -13.33
C ILE A 44 -5.54 11.91 -13.87
N GLN A 45 -5.48 11.23 -15.03
CA GLN A 45 -6.53 10.53 -15.79
C GLN A 45 -7.99 10.74 -15.37
N GLY A 46 -8.87 11.06 -16.33
CA GLY A 46 -10.32 10.83 -16.17
C GLY A 46 -11.24 11.80 -16.89
N ILE A 47 -10.72 12.89 -17.47
CA ILE A 47 -11.55 13.89 -18.13
C ILE A 47 -11.46 13.68 -19.64
N THR A 48 -12.42 12.95 -20.19
CA THR A 48 -12.48 12.62 -21.63
C THR A 48 -13.05 13.75 -22.49
N LYS A 49 -13.53 14.85 -21.89
CA LYS A 49 -14.07 16.00 -22.61
C LYS A 49 -13.57 17.32 -22.01
N PRO A 50 -13.16 18.29 -22.85
CA PRO A 50 -12.74 19.61 -22.37
C PRO A 50 -13.92 20.29 -21.68
N VAL A 51 -13.76 20.63 -20.40
CA VAL A 51 -14.71 21.47 -19.67
C VAL A 51 -14.00 22.79 -19.38
N ILE A 52 -14.41 23.85 -20.07
CA ILE A 52 -13.99 25.21 -19.76
C ILE A 52 -14.94 25.71 -18.67
N SER A 53 -14.51 25.70 -17.41
CA SER A 53 -15.23 26.41 -16.36
C SER A 53 -14.46 27.67 -15.97
N LYS A 54 -15.06 28.84 -16.27
CA LYS A 54 -14.66 30.10 -15.64
C LYS A 54 -15.34 30.15 -14.28
N VAL A 55 -14.62 29.79 -13.21
CA VAL A 55 -15.17 29.80 -11.85
C VAL A 55 -15.00 31.20 -11.24
N PRO A 56 -16.07 31.86 -10.75
CA PRO A 56 -15.93 33.09 -9.98
C PRO A 56 -15.38 32.78 -8.58
N VAL A 57 -14.31 33.47 -8.20
CA VAL A 57 -13.49 33.14 -7.01
C VAL A 57 -13.74 34.15 -5.89
N SER A 58 -13.93 33.68 -4.65
CA SER A 58 -13.87 34.50 -3.43
C SER A 58 -12.53 34.31 -2.71
N SER A 59 -12.14 35.31 -1.92
CA SER A 59 -10.77 35.61 -1.51
C SER A 59 -9.97 34.48 -0.84
N SER A 60 -8.68 34.45 -1.17
CA SER A 60 -7.53 33.72 -0.60
C SER A 60 -7.30 32.24 -0.98
N LEU A 61 -8.22 31.58 -1.69
CA LEU A 61 -8.03 30.19 -2.13
C LEU A 61 -8.53 29.96 -3.56
N THR A 62 -7.65 29.52 -4.45
CA THR A 62 -7.99 29.09 -5.82
C THR A 62 -8.14 27.58 -5.86
N CYS A 63 -9.27 27.08 -5.33
CA CYS A 63 -9.71 25.71 -5.53
C CYS A 63 -10.62 25.65 -6.75
N VAL A 64 -10.27 24.81 -7.73
CA VAL A 64 -11.11 24.52 -8.88
C VAL A 64 -11.51 23.05 -8.84
N LYS A 65 -12.81 22.81 -8.71
CA LYS A 65 -13.39 21.47 -8.76
C LYS A 65 -13.94 21.21 -10.15
N ILE A 66 -13.52 20.11 -10.74
CA ILE A 66 -13.85 19.71 -12.10
C ILE A 66 -14.53 18.34 -12.05
N GLN A 67 -15.70 18.24 -12.65
CA GLN A 67 -16.50 17.02 -12.73
C GLN A 67 -17.06 16.88 -14.15
N PRO A 68 -17.19 15.65 -14.68
CA PRO A 68 -17.86 15.43 -15.95
C PRO A 68 -19.36 15.71 -15.82
N GLU A 69 -20.01 16.10 -16.92
CA GLU A 69 -21.46 16.31 -16.98
C GLU A 69 -22.27 15.05 -16.64
N LYS A 70 -21.69 13.88 -16.88
CA LYS A 70 -22.25 12.57 -16.53
C LYS A 70 -21.17 11.76 -15.83
N ILE A 71 -21.50 11.29 -14.63
CA ILE A 71 -20.67 10.36 -13.88
C ILE A 71 -20.98 8.96 -14.42
N GLU A 72 -19.98 8.29 -15.00
CA GLU A 72 -20.11 6.88 -15.31
C GLU A 72 -19.85 6.05 -14.05
N VAL A 73 -20.66 5.01 -13.82
CA VAL A 73 -20.42 4.10 -12.70
C VAL A 73 -19.19 3.25 -13.04
N LEU A 74 -18.03 3.64 -12.52
CA LEU A 74 -16.81 2.81 -12.58
C LEU A 74 -17.00 1.62 -11.64
N ARG A 75 -17.19 0.43 -12.21
CA ARG A 75 -17.54 -0.78 -11.43
C ARG A 75 -16.47 -1.25 -10.43
N ASN A 76 -15.28 -0.65 -10.37
CA ASN A 76 -14.14 -1.14 -9.56
C ASN A 76 -13.38 -0.06 -8.77
N ALA A 77 -13.91 1.16 -8.62
CA ALA A 77 -13.16 2.32 -8.08
C ALA A 77 -12.85 2.28 -6.57
N ASP A 78 -13.17 1.19 -5.88
CA ASP A 78 -12.97 1.00 -4.44
C ASP A 78 -12.94 -0.51 -4.11
N ASP A 79 -12.51 -1.34 -5.08
CA ASP A 79 -12.59 -2.80 -4.93
C ASP A 79 -11.50 -3.31 -3.97
N LEU A 80 -11.85 -3.33 -2.68
CA LEU A 80 -11.05 -3.94 -1.62
C LEU A 80 -10.92 -5.47 -1.80
N SER A 81 -11.63 -6.12 -2.74
CA SER A 81 -11.46 -7.56 -2.97
C SER A 81 -10.17 -7.89 -3.73
N VAL A 82 -9.59 -6.94 -4.47
CA VAL A 82 -8.36 -7.16 -5.22
C VAL A 82 -7.13 -6.96 -4.33
N ASP A 83 -6.16 -7.85 -4.47
CA ASP A 83 -4.85 -7.70 -3.84
C ASP A 83 -4.04 -6.64 -4.57
N ARG A 84 -3.79 -5.54 -3.85
CA ARG A 84 -3.25 -4.29 -4.39
C ARG A 84 -1.93 -3.92 -3.72
N TYR A 85 -1.12 -4.91 -3.38
CA TYR A 85 0.22 -4.66 -2.86
C TYR A 85 1.28 -4.86 -3.94
N GLN A 86 2.39 -4.14 -3.79
CA GLN A 86 3.57 -4.27 -4.63
C GLN A 86 4.11 -5.72 -4.58
N TRP A 87 4.56 -6.22 -5.73
CA TRP A 87 5.03 -7.59 -5.90
C TRP A 87 3.96 -8.62 -5.55
N ASN A 88 2.79 -8.48 -6.17
CA ASN A 88 1.77 -9.52 -6.19
C ASN A 88 2.14 -10.59 -7.24
N ILE A 89 1.37 -11.68 -7.33
CA ILE A 89 1.65 -12.77 -8.28
C ILE A 89 1.81 -12.28 -9.73
N GLY A 90 1.07 -11.24 -10.12
CA GLY A 90 1.13 -10.64 -11.45
C GLY A 90 2.52 -10.13 -11.81
N ASP A 91 3.30 -9.68 -10.82
CA ASP A 91 4.67 -9.18 -10.99
C ASP A 91 5.69 -10.31 -11.20
N PHE A 92 5.31 -11.56 -10.94
CA PHE A 92 6.15 -12.75 -11.10
C PHE A 92 5.81 -13.57 -12.35
N LYS A 93 5.23 -12.92 -13.37
CA LYS A 93 5.00 -13.52 -14.68
C LYS A 93 6.27 -13.39 -15.54
N GLY A 94 6.76 -14.51 -16.07
CA GLY A 94 7.93 -14.53 -16.95
C GLY A 94 9.27 -14.64 -16.22
N ASN A 95 10.29 -13.94 -16.72
CA ASN A 95 11.64 -13.98 -16.17
C ASN A 95 11.81 -12.93 -15.08
N TYR A 96 12.16 -13.36 -13.87
CA TYR A 96 12.40 -12.48 -12.73
C TYR A 96 13.53 -13.02 -11.86
N SER A 97 14.11 -12.14 -11.04
CA SER A 97 15.06 -12.51 -10.00
C SER A 97 14.93 -11.57 -8.81
N LEU A 98 14.97 -12.15 -7.61
CA LEU A 98 14.99 -11.46 -6.34
C LEU A 98 16.42 -11.42 -5.82
N TYR A 99 16.84 -10.24 -5.40
CA TYR A 99 18.17 -9.98 -4.88
C TYR A 99 18.09 -9.43 -3.47
N CYS A 100 19.10 -9.72 -2.65
CA CYS A 100 19.27 -9.07 -1.36
C CYS A 100 19.55 -7.57 -1.57
N LYS A 101 18.81 -6.69 -0.89
CA LYS A 101 18.99 -5.23 -1.01
C LYS A 101 20.35 -4.75 -0.48
N SER A 102 20.97 -5.50 0.44
CA SER A 102 22.24 -5.15 1.10
C SER A 102 23.47 -5.48 0.22
N CYS A 103 23.52 -6.68 -0.37
CA CYS A 103 24.69 -7.16 -1.13
C CYS A 103 24.43 -7.45 -2.61
N ASN A 104 23.19 -7.29 -3.08
CA ASN A 104 22.75 -7.61 -4.44
C ASN A 104 22.96 -9.07 -4.86
N ASN A 105 23.18 -9.99 -3.91
CA ASN A 105 23.25 -11.41 -4.20
C ASN A 105 21.87 -11.96 -4.60
N CYS A 106 21.83 -12.83 -5.60
CA CYS A 106 20.58 -13.45 -6.06
C CYS A 106 20.08 -14.45 -5.02
N VAL A 107 18.89 -14.20 -4.48
CA VAL A 107 18.22 -15.04 -3.49
C VAL A 107 17.35 -16.09 -4.17
N MET A 108 16.61 -15.67 -5.20
CA MET A 108 15.65 -16.51 -5.92
C MET A 108 15.56 -16.07 -7.38
N SER A 109 15.37 -17.00 -8.31
CA SER A 109 15.12 -16.68 -9.72
C SER A 109 14.01 -17.55 -10.30
N SER A 110 13.32 -17.05 -11.33
CA SER A 110 12.25 -17.78 -12.00
C SER A 110 12.66 -19.15 -12.54
N LYS A 111 13.96 -19.34 -12.85
CA LYS A 111 14.51 -20.62 -13.32
C LYS A 111 14.44 -21.72 -12.25
N ASN A 112 14.44 -21.35 -10.98
CA ASN A 112 14.49 -22.26 -9.85
C ASN A 112 13.16 -22.34 -9.12
N VAL A 113 12.12 -21.63 -9.57
CA VAL A 113 10.78 -21.63 -8.94
C VAL A 113 9.88 -22.60 -9.69
N SER A 114 9.33 -23.58 -8.96
CA SER A 114 8.42 -24.60 -9.52
C SER A 114 6.98 -24.08 -9.60
N LYS A 115 6.55 -23.29 -8.61
CA LYS A 115 5.19 -22.77 -8.54
C LYS A 115 5.12 -21.52 -7.66
N ILE A 116 4.30 -20.56 -8.08
CA ILE A 116 3.95 -19.38 -7.30
C ILE A 116 2.46 -19.44 -7.00
N MET A 117 2.09 -19.18 -5.76
CA MET A 117 0.70 -19.20 -5.29
C MET A 117 0.40 -17.93 -4.49
N PRO A 118 -0.85 -17.44 -4.49
CA PRO A 118 -1.24 -16.35 -3.62
C PRO A 118 -1.28 -16.83 -2.17
N MET A 119 -1.00 -15.92 -1.25
CA MET A 119 -1.42 -16.11 0.13
C MET A 119 -2.95 -16.24 0.19
N PRO A 120 -3.49 -17.23 0.91
CA PRO A 120 -4.92 -17.28 1.18
C PRO A 120 -5.39 -16.02 1.95
N SER A 121 -6.58 -15.49 1.63
CA SER A 121 -7.14 -14.29 2.29
C SER A 121 -7.36 -14.55 3.78
N SER A 122 -7.11 -13.60 4.70
CA SER A 122 -7.20 -13.77 6.17
C SER A 122 -8.38 -14.62 6.70
N LEU A 123 -9.57 -14.52 6.09
CA LEU A 123 -10.77 -15.35 6.36
C LEU A 123 -10.60 -16.86 6.07
N TRP A 124 -9.52 -17.27 5.40
CA TRP A 124 -9.23 -18.64 5.02
C TRP A 124 -9.14 -19.54 6.25
N TYR A 125 -8.48 -19.05 7.31
CA TYR A 125 -8.25 -19.79 8.54
C TYR A 125 -9.56 -20.09 9.24
N GLU A 126 -10.44 -19.09 9.33
CA GLU A 126 -11.78 -19.25 9.90
C GLU A 126 -12.61 -20.23 9.07
N MET A 127 -12.48 -20.20 7.75
CA MET A 127 -13.19 -21.10 6.84
C MET A 127 -12.68 -22.54 6.85
N VAL A 128 -11.41 -22.78 7.22
CA VAL A 128 -10.85 -24.14 7.33
C VAL A 128 -11.65 -24.98 8.32
N ASP A 129 -12.15 -24.36 9.41
CA ASP A 129 -12.97 -25.05 10.41
C ASP A 129 -14.37 -25.44 9.89
N TYR A 130 -14.87 -24.75 8.87
CA TYR A 130 -16.20 -24.98 8.30
C TYR A 130 -16.18 -25.80 7.01
N TRP A 131 -15.04 -25.95 6.35
CA TRP A 131 -14.95 -26.62 5.05
C TRP A 131 -14.46 -28.06 5.14
N HIS A 132 -15.39 -28.96 5.41
CA HIS A 132 -15.12 -30.40 5.48
C HIS A 132 -16.20 -31.18 4.74
N CYS A 133 -15.81 -32.05 3.80
CA CYS A 133 -16.76 -33.01 3.22
C CYS A 133 -17.23 -34.03 4.27
N HIS A 134 -16.36 -34.36 5.23
CA HIS A 134 -16.66 -35.16 6.42
C HIS A 134 -15.88 -34.59 7.60
N LYS A 135 -16.56 -34.42 8.75
CA LYS A 135 -15.91 -33.96 9.98
C LYS A 135 -14.80 -34.98 10.36
N PRO A 136 -13.55 -34.54 10.60
CA PRO A 136 -12.46 -35.46 10.91
C PRO A 136 -12.79 -36.26 12.18
N HIS A 137 -12.91 -37.59 12.04
CA HIS A 137 -13.43 -38.46 13.09
C HIS A 137 -12.36 -39.02 14.04
N GLU A 138 -11.05 -38.94 13.72
CA GLU A 138 -10.07 -39.83 14.38
C GLU A 138 -8.78 -39.18 14.93
N ASP A 139 -8.35 -37.99 14.48
CA ASP A 139 -7.03 -37.43 14.91
C ASP A 139 -7.10 -36.36 16.01
N GLY A 140 -8.30 -36.05 16.52
CA GLY A 140 -8.53 -34.96 17.46
C GLY A 140 -8.36 -33.56 16.80
N PRO A 141 -9.08 -32.54 17.31
CA PRO A 141 -9.14 -31.21 16.66
C PRO A 141 -7.76 -30.55 16.50
N VAL A 142 -6.83 -30.81 17.43
CA VAL A 142 -5.52 -30.15 17.49
C VAL A 142 -4.56 -30.61 16.38
N LYS A 143 -4.51 -31.90 16.04
CA LYS A 143 -3.63 -32.40 14.95
C LYS A 143 -4.16 -31.99 13.58
N TYR A 144 -5.48 -31.99 13.43
CA TYR A 144 -6.14 -31.59 12.19
C TYR A 144 -5.88 -30.09 11.91
N MET A 145 -6.17 -29.21 12.89
CA MET A 145 -5.89 -27.78 12.78
C MET A 145 -4.42 -27.51 12.46
N LYS A 146 -3.47 -28.19 13.12
CA LYS A 146 -2.04 -28.04 12.82
C LYS A 146 -1.66 -28.33 11.36
N ARG A 147 -2.35 -29.26 10.69
CA ARG A 147 -2.03 -29.63 9.30
C ARG A 147 -2.55 -28.62 8.27
N PHE A 148 -3.71 -28.02 8.52
CA PHE A 148 -4.31 -27.03 7.62
C PHE A 148 -3.84 -25.61 7.92
N ASN A 149 -3.37 -25.34 9.14
CA ASN A 149 -2.81 -24.05 9.54
C ASN A 149 -1.39 -23.81 9.02
N GLN A 150 -0.71 -24.86 8.56
CA GLN A 150 0.64 -24.78 8.04
C GLN A 150 0.65 -24.46 6.54
N LEU A 151 1.11 -23.25 6.20
CA LEU A 151 1.33 -22.85 4.82
C LEU A 151 2.74 -23.24 4.39
N VAL A 152 2.91 -24.52 4.09
CA VAL A 152 4.19 -25.05 3.61
C VAL A 152 4.14 -25.16 2.08
N PRO A 153 4.89 -24.32 1.33
CA PRO A 153 5.01 -24.50 -0.10
C PRO A 153 5.66 -25.86 -0.40
N ARG A 154 5.35 -26.43 -1.56
CA ARG A 154 6.08 -27.59 -2.08
C ARG A 154 7.54 -27.19 -2.39
N GLU A 155 8.39 -28.19 -2.66
CA GLU A 155 9.76 -27.95 -3.11
C GLU A 155 9.80 -26.89 -4.23
N ARG A 156 10.64 -25.88 -4.02
CA ARG A 156 10.81 -24.70 -4.91
C ARG A 156 9.53 -23.90 -5.15
N GLY A 157 8.54 -24.08 -4.30
CA GLY A 157 7.30 -23.32 -4.29
C GLY A 157 7.44 -22.03 -3.50
N VAL A 158 6.66 -21.02 -3.88
CA VAL A 158 6.62 -19.71 -3.22
C VAL A 158 5.17 -19.31 -3.02
N ILE A 159 4.82 -18.90 -1.80
CA ILE A 159 3.52 -18.27 -1.51
C ILE A 159 3.76 -16.78 -1.36
N VAL A 160 3.01 -15.97 -2.11
CA VAL A 160 3.16 -14.51 -2.15
C VAL A 160 2.17 -13.88 -1.19
N GLY A 161 2.67 -13.37 -0.07
CA GLY A 161 1.92 -12.53 0.87
C GLY A 161 1.95 -11.06 0.45
N SER A 162 1.36 -10.20 1.28
CA SER A 162 1.26 -8.76 1.00
C SER A 162 2.61 -8.06 1.06
N TYR A 163 3.36 -8.29 2.13
CA TYR A 163 4.69 -7.70 2.38
C TYR A 163 5.81 -8.74 2.53
N PHE A 164 5.51 -10.02 2.36
CA PHE A 164 6.46 -11.14 2.51
C PHE A 164 6.20 -12.25 1.48
N PHE A 165 7.13 -13.21 1.41
CA PHE A 165 6.96 -14.50 0.75
C PHE A 165 7.07 -15.62 1.78
N ILE A 166 6.24 -16.66 1.69
CA ILE A 166 6.51 -17.90 2.42
C ILE A 166 7.32 -18.82 1.52
N ILE A 167 8.44 -19.30 2.05
CA ILE A 167 9.40 -20.13 1.33
C ILE A 167 9.94 -21.23 2.24
N ASN A 168 10.38 -22.34 1.64
CA ASN A 168 11.24 -23.29 2.34
C ASN A 168 12.71 -22.86 2.15
N PRO A 169 13.46 -22.51 3.21
CA PRO A 169 14.81 -21.97 3.06
C PRO A 169 15.78 -22.92 2.36
N GLY A 170 15.63 -24.23 2.55
CA GLY A 170 16.49 -25.25 1.92
C GLY A 170 16.41 -25.30 0.38
N ASP A 171 15.39 -24.68 -0.21
CA ASP A 171 15.24 -24.61 -1.68
C ASP A 171 16.03 -23.44 -2.30
N TRP A 172 16.57 -22.54 -1.48
CA TRP A 172 17.12 -21.25 -1.92
C TRP A 172 18.52 -21.01 -1.38
N ASN A 173 19.21 -20.00 -1.91
CA ASN A 173 20.56 -19.61 -1.46
C ASN A 173 20.50 -18.78 -0.16
N LEU A 174 19.84 -19.31 0.85
CA LEU A 174 19.58 -18.68 2.14
C LEU A 174 20.09 -19.57 3.27
N LEU A 175 20.48 -18.94 4.37
CA LEU A 175 20.83 -19.64 5.59
C LEU A 175 19.72 -19.42 6.61
N ALA A 176 19.08 -20.50 7.04
CA ALA A 176 18.14 -20.46 8.17
C ALA A 176 18.88 -20.85 9.45
N VAL A 177 18.94 -19.93 10.40
CA VAL A 177 19.53 -20.17 11.74
C VAL A 177 18.47 -19.83 12.76
N ASP A 178 18.10 -20.80 13.59
CA ASP A 178 17.06 -20.70 14.60
C ASP A 178 15.71 -20.20 14.05
N GLU A 179 15.43 -18.92 14.23
CA GLU A 179 14.16 -18.26 13.88
C GLU A 179 14.35 -17.17 12.81
N GLU A 180 15.55 -17.02 12.26
CA GLU A 180 15.89 -15.97 11.30
C GLU A 180 16.38 -16.56 9.97
N LEU A 181 16.09 -15.84 8.88
CA LEU A 181 16.61 -16.08 7.54
C LEU A 181 17.70 -15.07 7.20
N PHE A 182 18.85 -15.58 6.79
CA PHE A 182 20.01 -14.79 6.42
C PHE A 182 20.34 -14.93 4.94
N CYS A 183 20.82 -13.82 4.37
CA CYS A 183 21.60 -13.84 3.15
C CYS A 183 23.00 -14.41 3.43
N GLN A 184 23.69 -14.85 2.37
CA GLN A 184 25.11 -15.24 2.42
C GLN A 184 26.03 -14.10 2.89
N CYS A 185 25.60 -12.84 2.79
CA CYS A 185 26.35 -11.70 3.31
C CYS A 185 26.13 -11.43 4.81
N GLY A 186 25.27 -12.22 5.47
CA GLY A 186 24.90 -12.04 6.88
C GLY A 186 23.72 -11.08 7.14
N GLU A 187 23.12 -10.47 6.12
CA GLU A 187 21.93 -9.65 6.29
C GLU A 187 20.71 -10.52 6.64
N VAL A 188 19.93 -10.11 7.66
CA VAL A 188 18.64 -10.71 7.99
C VAL A 188 17.61 -10.32 6.92
N LEU A 189 17.10 -11.31 6.20
CA LEU A 189 16.09 -11.16 5.15
C LEU A 189 14.68 -11.55 5.58
N GLY A 190 14.54 -12.16 6.75
CA GLY A 190 13.25 -12.51 7.31
C GLY A 190 13.37 -13.44 8.50
N ASP A 191 12.26 -14.07 8.85
CA ASP A 191 12.08 -14.77 10.10
C ASP A 191 11.11 -15.95 9.96
N LYS A 192 11.01 -16.75 11.01
CA LYS A 192 10.08 -17.86 11.09
C LYS A 192 8.72 -17.36 11.57
N ASP A 193 7.70 -17.58 10.76
CA ASP A 193 6.32 -17.38 11.18
C ASP A 193 5.80 -18.62 11.91
N PHE A 194 5.56 -18.49 13.21
CA PHE A 194 5.04 -19.57 14.05
C PHE A 194 3.58 -19.92 13.75
N THR A 195 2.82 -18.97 13.20
CA THR A 195 1.42 -19.20 12.80
C THR A 195 1.36 -20.19 11.65
N PHE A 196 2.22 -20.00 10.64
CA PHE A 196 2.27 -20.87 9.45
C PHE A 196 3.28 -22.01 9.58
N GLY A 197 4.16 -21.97 10.58
CA GLY A 197 5.22 -22.97 10.79
C GLY A 197 6.30 -22.92 9.72
N ASN A 198 6.50 -21.79 9.04
CA ASN A 198 7.47 -21.65 7.96
C ASN A 198 8.07 -20.25 7.91
N TYR A 199 9.08 -20.02 7.07
CA TYR A 199 9.79 -18.75 7.04
C TYR A 199 9.18 -17.74 6.09
N LYS A 200 9.08 -16.50 6.58
CA LYS A 200 8.78 -15.29 5.82
C LYS A 200 10.07 -14.70 5.30
N LEU A 201 10.11 -14.45 4.00
CA LEU A 201 11.13 -13.64 3.35
C LEU A 201 10.54 -12.25 3.09
N LEU A 202 11.10 -11.21 3.69
CA LEU A 202 10.50 -9.87 3.77
C LEU A 202 10.80 -9.06 2.52
N LYS A 203 9.76 -8.48 1.89
CA LYS A 203 9.90 -7.81 0.58
C LYS A 203 10.80 -6.57 0.63
N TRP A 204 10.72 -5.77 1.70
CA TRP A 204 11.54 -4.55 1.85
C TRP A 204 13.04 -4.83 2.03
N LYS A 205 13.41 -6.08 2.36
CA LYS A 205 14.81 -6.52 2.43
C LYS A 205 15.36 -6.97 1.07
N LEU A 206 14.55 -6.93 0.02
CA LEU A 206 14.87 -7.45 -1.31
C LEU A 206 14.75 -6.37 -2.40
N SER A 207 15.18 -6.72 -3.62
CA SER A 207 14.87 -6.04 -4.87
C SER A 207 14.43 -7.06 -5.94
N LEU A 208 13.46 -6.69 -6.78
CA LEU A 208 12.94 -7.52 -7.88
C LEU A 208 13.42 -6.95 -9.21
N SER A 209 14.30 -7.65 -9.92
CA SER A 209 14.81 -7.21 -11.23
C SER A 209 15.30 -5.75 -11.23
N ASN A 210 15.92 -5.30 -10.12
CA ASN A 210 16.35 -3.93 -9.80
C ASN A 210 15.25 -2.90 -9.42
N HIS A 211 13.98 -3.28 -9.38
CA HIS A 211 12.94 -2.50 -8.72
C HIS A 211 13.01 -2.74 -7.21
N LYS A 212 12.95 -1.67 -6.42
CA LYS A 212 12.95 -1.75 -4.95
C LYS A 212 11.53 -1.81 -4.41
N TYR A 213 11.37 -2.51 -3.30
CA TYR A 213 10.17 -2.42 -2.47
C TYR A 213 10.40 -1.30 -1.44
N ASP A 214 9.46 -0.36 -1.36
CA ASP A 214 9.56 0.74 -0.41
C ASP A 214 9.20 0.27 1.00
N ASP A 215 10.04 0.60 1.98
CA ASP A 215 9.96 0.01 3.32
C ASP A 215 8.61 0.34 4.01
N TYR A 216 8.03 1.52 3.71
CA TYR A 216 6.74 1.93 4.26
C TYR A 216 5.54 1.13 3.71
N ASN A 217 5.70 0.42 2.57
CA ASN A 217 4.59 -0.31 1.94
C ASN A 217 4.09 -1.47 2.81
N MET A 218 4.91 -1.99 3.74
CA MET A 218 4.45 -2.99 4.70
C MET A 218 3.33 -2.43 5.59
N VAL A 219 3.46 -1.20 6.09
CA VAL A 219 2.42 -0.57 6.92
C VAL A 219 1.14 -0.29 6.11
N TYR A 220 1.28 0.14 4.86
CA TYR A 220 0.14 0.26 3.94
C TYR A 220 -0.59 -1.08 3.76
N CYS A 221 0.16 -2.18 3.53
CA CYS A 221 -0.41 -3.51 3.38
C CYS A 221 -1.19 -3.92 4.63
N ARG A 222 -0.66 -3.65 5.83
CA ARG A 222 -1.33 -3.95 7.09
C ARG A 222 -2.64 -3.18 7.23
N PHE A 223 -2.66 -1.87 6.96
CA PHE A 223 -3.93 -1.13 6.97
C PHE A 223 -4.95 -1.70 6.00
N PHE A 224 -4.50 -2.06 4.79
CA PHE A 224 -5.39 -2.62 3.78
C PHE A 224 -5.97 -3.97 4.22
N GLU A 225 -5.16 -4.84 4.82
CA GLU A 225 -5.60 -6.12 5.40
C GLU A 225 -6.59 -5.93 6.54
N GLU A 226 -6.28 -5.06 7.51
CA GLU A 226 -7.17 -4.81 8.65
C GLU A 226 -8.49 -4.18 8.19
N ILE A 227 -8.46 -3.21 7.28
CA ILE A 227 -9.68 -2.62 6.69
C ILE A 227 -10.53 -3.67 5.98
N LYS A 228 -9.91 -4.64 5.29
CA LYS A 228 -10.66 -5.75 4.68
C LYS A 228 -11.31 -6.65 5.73
N TYR A 229 -10.65 -6.85 6.87
CA TYR A 229 -11.07 -7.79 7.89
C TYR A 229 -12.09 -7.20 8.88
N THR A 230 -11.80 -6.02 9.44
CA THR A 230 -12.62 -5.38 10.49
C THR A 230 -13.54 -4.29 9.95
N ALA A 231 -13.28 -3.79 8.74
CA ALA A 231 -13.84 -2.53 8.22
C ALA A 231 -13.49 -1.28 9.07
N GLY A 232 -12.64 -1.43 10.09
CA GLY A 232 -12.08 -0.35 10.89
C GLY A 232 -11.19 0.54 10.04
N ARG A 233 -11.19 1.86 10.30
CA ARG A 233 -10.41 2.84 9.51
C ARG A 233 -9.55 3.76 10.35
N ILE A 234 -9.63 3.62 11.67
CA ILE A 234 -8.84 4.40 12.61
C ILE A 234 -7.94 3.42 13.34
N PHE A 235 -6.64 3.64 13.25
CA PHE A 235 -5.62 2.78 13.79
C PHE A 235 -4.68 3.59 14.69
N THR A 236 -4.18 2.97 15.74
CA THR A 236 -3.07 3.52 16.52
C THR A 236 -1.82 2.71 16.24
N LEU A 237 -0.76 3.41 15.82
CA LEU A 237 0.58 2.87 15.71
C LEU A 237 1.39 3.26 16.93
N THR A 238 1.93 2.28 17.66
CA THR A 238 2.75 2.51 18.85
C THR A 238 4.21 2.18 18.56
N ILE A 239 5.04 3.18 18.21
CA ILE A 239 6.48 3.00 17.98
C ILE A 239 7.27 3.47 19.18
N ARG A 240 7.86 2.53 19.91
CA ARG A 240 8.53 2.78 21.20
C ARG A 240 7.55 3.47 22.16
N GLU A 241 7.75 4.74 22.45
CA GLU A 241 6.88 5.56 23.32
C GLU A 241 5.97 6.52 22.53
N ARG A 242 6.13 6.62 21.21
CA ARG A 242 5.32 7.51 20.35
C ARG A 242 4.09 6.75 19.87
N LYS A 243 2.91 7.29 20.15
CA LYS A 243 1.65 6.81 19.57
C LYS A 243 1.14 7.79 18.52
N VAL A 244 0.86 7.26 17.34
CA VAL A 244 0.30 8.03 16.22
C VAL A 244 -1.03 7.42 15.84
N CYS A 245 -2.08 8.23 15.91
CA CYS A 245 -3.41 7.86 15.43
C CYS A 245 -3.49 8.16 13.93
N ILE A 246 -3.88 7.16 13.15
CA ILE A 246 -4.01 7.19 11.69
C ILE A 246 -5.46 6.91 11.33
N TRP A 247 -6.06 7.81 10.58
CA TRP A 247 -7.36 7.61 9.96
C TRP A 247 -7.20 7.43 8.45
N CYS A 248 -7.47 6.22 7.97
CA CYS A 248 -7.53 5.86 6.56
C CYS A 248 -8.83 6.41 5.94
N PHE A 249 -8.73 7.48 5.15
CA PHE A 249 -9.90 8.23 4.69
C PHE A 249 -10.46 7.72 3.35
N GLY A 250 -9.58 7.48 2.38
CA GLY A 250 -10.00 7.07 1.03
C GLY A 250 -8.89 6.40 0.24
N PHE A 251 -9.28 5.42 -0.58
CA PHE A 251 -8.40 4.64 -1.44
C PHE A 251 -8.51 5.09 -2.90
N ASP A 252 -7.58 4.59 -3.71
CA ASP A 252 -7.55 4.82 -5.15
C ASP A 252 -7.52 6.31 -5.52
N ILE A 253 -6.95 7.17 -4.66
CA ILE A 253 -6.83 8.59 -4.92
C ILE A 253 -5.56 8.83 -5.71
N ASP A 254 -5.72 9.41 -6.89
CA ASP A 254 -4.63 9.83 -7.73
C ASP A 254 -4.27 11.26 -7.35
N VAL A 255 -3.04 11.51 -6.87
CA VAL A 255 -2.62 12.85 -6.41
C VAL A 255 -1.32 13.33 -7.07
N ASN A 256 -1.30 14.58 -7.54
CA ASN A 256 -0.12 15.24 -8.11
C ASN A 256 0.26 16.40 -7.20
N ILE A 257 1.41 16.30 -6.53
CA ILE A 257 1.93 17.35 -5.65
C ILE A 257 3.16 17.94 -6.32
N ASN A 258 3.03 19.16 -6.86
CA ASN A 258 4.14 19.88 -7.51
C ASN A 258 4.89 19.04 -8.57
N GLY A 259 4.18 18.24 -9.37
CA GLY A 259 4.76 17.36 -10.39
C GLY A 259 5.06 15.92 -9.92
N THR A 260 5.01 15.66 -8.61
CA THR A 260 5.18 14.30 -8.07
C THR A 260 3.83 13.60 -8.09
N ILE A 261 3.67 12.62 -8.99
CA ILE A 261 2.44 11.87 -9.18
C ILE A 261 2.46 10.60 -8.32
N MET A 262 1.49 10.48 -7.42
CA MET A 262 1.18 9.25 -6.69
C MET A 262 -0.13 8.69 -7.23
N ARG A 263 -0.07 7.47 -7.78
CA ARG A 263 -1.23 6.77 -8.32
C ARG A 263 -1.82 5.86 -7.25
N LYS A 264 -3.15 5.73 -7.25
CA LYS A 264 -3.93 4.85 -6.39
C LYS A 264 -3.57 4.97 -4.92
N ALA A 265 -3.27 6.18 -4.48
CA ALA A 265 -2.80 6.45 -3.14
C ALA A 265 -3.94 6.29 -2.12
N LEU A 266 -3.56 5.92 -0.90
CA LEU A 266 -4.39 6.03 0.29
C LEU A 266 -4.22 7.43 0.88
N LYS A 267 -5.31 8.19 0.96
CA LYS A 267 -5.37 9.43 1.73
C LYS A 267 -5.53 9.10 3.20
N ILE A 268 -4.63 9.60 4.02
CA ILE A 268 -4.68 9.45 5.47
C ILE A 268 -4.78 10.79 6.17
N LEU A 269 -5.36 10.76 7.36
CA LEU A 269 -5.26 11.82 8.34
C LEU A 269 -4.48 11.25 9.54
N PHE A 270 -3.56 12.01 10.11
CA PHE A 270 -2.76 11.53 11.23
C PHE A 270 -2.51 12.60 12.30
N LYS A 271 -2.35 12.16 13.54
CA LYS A 271 -1.95 13.01 14.66
C LYS A 271 -1.24 12.18 15.73
N ASP A 272 -0.35 12.83 16.47
CA ASP A 272 0.18 12.24 17.69
C ASP A 272 -0.94 12.13 18.74
N THR A 273 -0.91 11.07 19.55
CA THR A 273 -1.92 10.80 20.59
C THR A 273 -1.24 10.25 21.84
N ALA A 274 -1.84 10.45 23.01
CA ALA A 274 -1.40 9.80 24.24
C ALA A 274 -2.09 8.44 24.46
N GLU A 275 -3.29 8.30 23.92
CA GLU A 275 -4.16 7.14 24.12
C GLU A 275 -4.42 6.41 22.80
N VAL A 276 -4.72 5.12 22.90
CA VAL A 276 -5.14 4.31 21.76
C VAL A 276 -6.50 4.78 21.29
N GLN A 277 -6.59 5.09 20.00
CA GLN A 277 -7.82 5.46 19.30
C GLN A 277 -8.03 4.47 18.16
N GLY A 278 -9.20 3.81 18.15
CA GLY A 278 -9.50 2.76 17.17
C GLY A 278 -8.75 1.46 17.45
N GLU A 279 -8.33 0.77 16.39
CA GLU A 279 -7.62 -0.51 16.46
C GLU A 279 -6.12 -0.31 16.65
N GLU A 280 -5.50 -1.05 17.56
CA GLU A 280 -4.04 -1.01 17.71
C GLU A 280 -3.39 -1.94 16.68
N LEU A 281 -2.41 -1.41 15.94
CA LEU A 281 -1.67 -2.19 14.96
C LEU A 281 -0.33 -2.63 15.54
N ASP A 282 -0.17 -3.94 15.73
CA ASP A 282 1.04 -4.51 16.31
C ASP A 282 2.28 -4.31 15.42
N LEU A 283 3.38 -3.89 16.05
CA LEU A 283 4.66 -3.71 15.40
C LEU A 283 5.45 -5.02 15.36
N GLU A 284 5.35 -5.77 14.26
CA GLU A 284 6.24 -6.91 14.06
C GLU A 284 7.69 -6.45 13.75
N TYR A 285 7.83 -5.32 13.03
CA TYR A 285 9.13 -4.82 12.57
C TYR A 285 9.25 -3.32 12.76
N GLU A 286 10.25 -2.82 13.47
CA GLU A 286 10.35 -1.38 13.73
C GLU A 286 10.68 -0.55 12.47
N LEU A 287 11.56 -1.05 11.60
CA LEU A 287 12.10 -0.29 10.47
C LEU A 287 11.02 0.20 9.47
N PRO A 288 10.08 -0.65 9.00
CA PRO A 288 8.97 -0.20 8.15
C PRO A 288 8.13 0.93 8.75
N TYR A 289 7.91 0.91 10.06
CA TYR A 289 7.09 1.92 10.73
C TYR A 289 7.80 3.26 10.86
N VAL A 290 9.10 3.25 11.14
CA VAL A 290 9.92 4.46 11.11
C VAL A 290 9.95 5.06 9.70
N ALA A 291 10.13 4.21 8.68
CA ALA A 291 10.07 4.64 7.27
C ALA A 291 8.69 5.21 6.91
N PHE A 292 7.62 4.60 7.40
CA PHE A 292 6.25 5.07 7.22
C PHE A 292 6.00 6.44 7.83
N LEU A 293 6.37 6.67 9.10
CA LEU A 293 6.21 7.98 9.74
C LEU A 293 6.99 9.06 8.99
N LYS A 294 8.22 8.76 8.59
CA LYS A 294 9.03 9.68 7.79
C LYS A 294 8.36 10.02 6.46
N HIS A 295 7.79 9.01 5.78
CA HIS A 295 7.11 9.19 4.50
C HIS A 295 5.89 10.11 4.65
N ILE A 296 5.01 9.84 5.62
CA ILE A 296 3.77 10.61 5.77
C ILE A 296 4.05 12.07 6.18
N GLU A 297 5.08 12.31 7.00
CA GLU A 297 5.52 13.65 7.39
C GLU A 297 6.14 14.40 6.20
N MET A 298 6.98 13.72 5.39
CA MET A 298 7.56 14.28 4.17
C MET A 298 6.47 14.68 3.15
N VAL A 299 5.51 13.80 2.89
CA VAL A 299 4.40 14.08 1.97
C VAL A 299 3.53 15.22 2.51
N ASN A 300 3.23 15.23 3.81
CA ASN A 300 2.50 16.34 4.43
C ASN A 300 3.22 17.69 4.21
N ALA A 301 4.53 17.75 4.46
CA ALA A 301 5.33 18.96 4.26
C ALA A 301 5.39 19.43 2.80
N SER A 302 5.17 18.52 1.83
CA SER A 302 5.16 18.85 0.40
C SER A 302 3.83 19.46 -0.08
N LEU A 303 2.75 19.29 0.68
CA LEU A 303 1.44 19.87 0.38
C LEU A 303 1.45 21.39 0.56
N LEU A 304 0.50 22.06 -0.10
CA LEU A 304 0.18 23.46 0.18
C LEU A 304 -0.19 23.63 1.66
N GLU A 305 0.24 24.71 2.29
CA GLU A 305 0.12 24.94 3.75
C GLU A 305 -1.31 24.71 4.27
N HIS A 306 -2.31 25.24 3.58
CA HIS A 306 -3.72 25.09 3.94
C HIS A 306 -4.29 23.67 3.75
N LEU A 307 -3.59 22.80 3.01
CA LEU A 307 -3.94 21.38 2.84
C LEU A 307 -3.20 20.47 3.81
N GLN A 308 -2.19 20.99 4.53
CA GLN A 308 -1.42 20.18 5.48
C GLN A 308 -2.25 19.72 6.67
N THR A 309 -3.32 20.46 7.00
CA THR A 309 -4.15 20.16 8.17
C THR A 309 -5.64 20.18 7.85
N TYR A 310 -6.38 19.28 8.48
CA TYR A 310 -7.83 19.32 8.59
C TYR A 310 -8.21 19.27 10.07
N LYS A 311 -8.61 20.43 10.62
CA LYS A 311 -8.76 20.62 12.08
C LYS A 311 -7.45 20.24 12.80
N GLU A 312 -7.49 19.34 13.77
CA GLU A 312 -6.30 18.88 14.50
C GLU A 312 -5.48 17.79 13.77
N TRP A 313 -5.92 17.33 12.60
CA TRP A 313 -5.29 16.25 11.87
C TRP A 313 -4.36 16.76 10.79
N LYS A 314 -3.19 16.14 10.63
CA LYS A 314 -2.33 16.32 9.46
C LYS A 314 -2.80 15.44 8.31
N VAL A 315 -2.66 15.89 7.07
CA VAL A 315 -3.08 15.16 5.86
C VAL A 315 -1.87 14.58 5.12
N SER A 316 -1.96 13.34 4.66
CA SER A 316 -0.90 12.74 3.83
C SER A 316 -1.44 11.72 2.84
N TYR A 317 -0.56 11.28 1.96
CA TYR A 317 -0.84 10.31 0.89
C TYR A 317 0.22 9.22 0.88
N ILE A 318 -0.23 7.97 0.76
CA ILE A 318 0.64 6.80 0.66
C ILE A 318 0.41 6.18 -0.71
N PRO A 319 1.37 6.21 -1.64
CA PRO A 319 1.23 5.55 -2.93
C PRO A 319 1.21 4.02 -2.76
N GLN A 320 0.61 3.35 -3.74
CA GLN A 320 0.53 1.89 -3.82
C GLN A 320 1.80 1.27 -4.41
#